data_AF-A0A0G2URR8-F1
#
_entry.id   AF-A0A0G2URR8-F1
#
_cell.length_a   1.000
_cell.length_b   1.000
_cell.length_c   1.000
_cell.angle_alpha   90.00
_cell.angle_beta   90.00
_cell.angle_gamma   90.00
#
_symmetry.space_group_name_H-M   'P 1'
#
loop_
_entity.id
_entity.type
_entity.pdbx_description
1 polymer ?
#
loop_
_entity_poly.entity_id
_entity_poly.type
_entity_poly.pdbx_seq_one_letter_code
_entity_poly.pdbx_strand_id
1 'polypeptide(L)'
;YQIEGGYQADGKGPSIWDEFAHRPGATYQGTNGDVAVDHYHRFREDVALMGELGMKSYRFSLSWPRLLPTGRGEVNEAGVAFYSDLIDELLKHQIEPMITLYHWDLP
;
A
#
# COMPACT_ATOMS: atom_id res chain seq x y z
N TYR A 1 -2.41 0.73 3.82
CA TYR A 1 -3.42 -0.22 4.35
C TYR A 1 -4.68 -0.37 3.50
N GLN A 2 -5.47 0.69 3.28
CA GLN A 2 -6.86 0.58 2.77
C GLN A 2 -7.03 -0.10 1.39
N ILE A 3 -6.04 -0.02 0.50
CA ILE A 3 -6.16 -0.50 -0.88
C ILE A 3 -5.18 -1.61 -1.24
N GLU A 4 -4.01 -1.67 -0.59
CA GLU A 4 -2.91 -2.53 -1.01
C GLU A 4 -3.25 -4.02 -0.91
N GLY A 5 -3.72 -4.47 0.26
CA GLY A 5 -3.69 -5.91 0.56
C GLY A 5 -2.26 -6.41 0.69
N GLY A 6 -2.05 -7.71 0.42
CA GLY A 6 -0.74 -8.34 0.53
C GLY A 6 -0.14 -8.16 1.93
N TYR A 7 -0.97 -8.29 2.97
CA TYR A 7 -0.62 -7.82 4.33
C TYR A 7 0.58 -8.53 4.96
N GLN A 8 0.87 -9.77 4.52
CA GLN A 8 2.02 -10.60 4.88
C GLN A 8 2.91 -10.96 3.69
N ALA A 9 2.67 -10.34 2.52
CA ALA A 9 3.47 -10.61 1.33
C ALA A 9 4.86 -9.96 1.45
N ASP A 10 5.86 -10.64 0.90
CA ASP A 10 7.19 -10.10 0.61
C ASP A 10 7.83 -9.35 1.80
N GLY A 11 7.73 -9.93 3.00
CA GLY A 11 8.41 -9.44 4.20
C GLY A 11 7.77 -8.24 4.88
N LYS A 12 6.56 -7.80 4.47
CA LYS A 12 5.82 -6.75 5.19
C LYS A 12 5.52 -7.17 6.64
N GLY A 13 5.80 -6.27 7.58
CA GLY A 13 5.41 -6.41 8.99
C GLY A 13 3.93 -6.07 9.25
N PRO A 14 3.41 -6.42 10.44
CA PRO A 14 2.10 -5.95 10.88
C PRO A 14 2.15 -4.44 11.19
N SER A 15 1.00 -3.78 11.10
CA SER A 15 0.74 -2.45 11.65
C SER A 15 -0.28 -2.53 12.79
N ILE A 16 -0.43 -1.42 13.51
CA ILE A 16 -1.51 -1.23 14.49
C ILE A 16 -2.91 -1.46 13.88
N TRP A 17 -3.10 -1.23 12.58
CA TRP A 17 -4.37 -1.49 11.89
C TRP A 17 -4.58 -2.98 11.59
N ASP A 18 -3.51 -3.71 11.26
CA ASP A 18 -3.56 -5.17 11.13
C ASP A 18 -4.00 -5.75 12.48
N GLU A 19 -3.36 -5.36 13.59
CA GLU A 19 -3.76 -5.82 14.93
C GLU A 19 -5.18 -5.42 15.32
N PHE A 20 -5.56 -4.16 15.07
CA PHE A 20 -6.87 -3.66 15.43
C PHE A 20 -7.98 -4.39 14.66
N ALA A 21 -7.84 -4.52 13.33
CA ALA A 21 -8.86 -5.12 12.48
C ALA A 21 -9.08 -6.61 12.74
N HIS A 22 -8.06 -7.34 13.21
CA HIS A 22 -8.16 -8.75 13.59
C HIS A 22 -8.83 -8.99 14.96
N ARG A 23 -9.13 -7.93 15.73
CA ARG A 23 -9.83 -8.07 17.02
C ARG A 23 -11.33 -8.29 16.77
N PRO A 24 -11.96 -9.31 17.39
CA PRO A 24 -13.39 -9.54 17.27
C PRO A 24 -14.22 -8.30 17.62
N GLY A 25 -15.06 -7.84 16.69
CA GLY A 25 -15.95 -6.69 16.87
C GLY A 25 -15.31 -5.31 16.68
N ALA A 26 -14.02 -5.23 16.32
CA ALA A 26 -13.35 -3.94 16.10
C ALA A 26 -13.76 -3.25 14.80
N THR A 27 -14.11 -4.03 13.77
CA THR A 27 -14.55 -3.54 12.46
C THR A 27 -15.94 -4.07 12.11
N TYR A 28 -16.62 -3.40 11.18
CA TYR A 28 -17.93 -3.84 10.69
C TYR A 28 -17.82 -5.25 10.10
N GLN A 29 -18.58 -6.18 10.66
CA GLN A 29 -18.61 -7.60 10.28
C GLN A 29 -17.22 -8.29 10.29
N GLY A 30 -16.25 -7.77 11.06
CA GLY A 30 -14.90 -8.35 11.12
C GLY A 30 -14.10 -8.20 9.83
N THR A 31 -14.41 -7.20 9.01
CA THR A 31 -13.64 -6.89 7.78
C THR A 31 -12.23 -6.40 8.12
N ASN A 32 -11.25 -6.74 7.29
CA ASN A 32 -9.84 -6.37 7.47
C ASN A 32 -9.19 -5.93 6.14
N GLY A 33 -7.91 -5.57 6.20
CA GLY A 33 -7.13 -5.08 5.06
C GLY A 33 -6.25 -6.15 4.40
N ASP A 34 -6.46 -7.44 4.69
CA ASP A 34 -5.55 -8.52 4.28
C ASP A 34 -5.40 -8.59 2.76
N VAL A 35 -6.54 -8.47 2.08
CA VAL A 35 -6.67 -8.42 0.61
C VAL A 35 -7.06 -7.03 0.13
N ALA A 36 -7.97 -6.33 0.82
CA ALA A 36 -8.50 -5.04 0.40
C ALA A 36 -9.03 -5.07 -1.06
N VAL A 37 -8.57 -4.17 -1.93
CA VAL A 37 -8.84 -4.21 -3.38
C VAL A 37 -7.66 -4.81 -4.17
N ASP A 38 -6.69 -5.41 -3.47
CA ASP A 38 -5.56 -6.13 -4.04
C ASP A 38 -4.64 -5.26 -4.93
N HIS A 39 -4.56 -3.96 -4.63
CA HIS A 39 -3.73 -3.01 -5.37
C HIS A 39 -2.25 -3.44 -5.38
N TYR A 40 -1.77 -4.17 -4.37
CA TYR A 40 -0.41 -4.70 -4.33
C TYR A 40 -0.06 -5.54 -5.57
N HIS A 41 -1.00 -6.35 -6.06
CA HIS A 41 -0.80 -7.14 -7.27
C HIS A 41 -1.36 -6.47 -8.53
N ARG A 42 -2.31 -5.54 -8.37
CA ARG A 42 -3.11 -4.95 -9.47
C ARG A 42 -2.73 -3.53 -9.85
N PHE A 43 -1.73 -2.93 -9.22
CA PHE A 43 -1.44 -1.50 -9.43
C PHE A 43 -1.23 -1.11 -10.89
N ARG A 44 -0.71 -2.00 -11.75
CA ARG A 44 -0.56 -1.73 -13.19
C ARG A 44 -1.90 -1.56 -13.91
N GLU A 45 -2.90 -2.35 -13.54
CA GLU A 45 -4.27 -2.21 -14.03
C GLU A 45 -4.89 -0.91 -13.50
N ASP A 46 -4.74 -0.65 -12.20
CA ASP A 46 -5.28 0.57 -11.58
C ASP A 46 -4.67 1.84 -12.18
N VAL A 47 -3.35 1.88 -12.41
CA VAL A 47 -2.66 3.01 -13.04
C VAL A 47 -3.09 3.18 -14.51
N ALA A 48 -3.27 2.10 -15.25
CA ALA A 48 -3.79 2.18 -16.62
C ALA A 48 -5.18 2.82 -16.66
N LEU A 49 -6.08 2.43 -15.75
CA LEU A 49 -7.40 3.04 -15.61
C LEU A 49 -7.32 4.53 -15.23
N MET A 50 -6.40 4.91 -14.34
CA MET A 50 -6.17 6.33 -14.03
C MET A 50 -5.71 7.12 -15.27
N GLY A 51 -4.88 6.51 -16.12
CA GLY A 51 -4.44 7.08 -17.40
C GLY A 51 -5.62 7.27 -18.36
N GLU A 52 -6.48 6.26 -18.52
CA GLU A 52 -7.70 6.33 -19.34
C GLU A 52 -8.68 7.42 -18.87
N LEU A 53 -8.80 7.61 -17.55
CA LEU A 53 -9.61 8.68 -16.94
C LEU A 53 -8.99 10.07 -17.11
N GLY A 54 -7.75 10.17 -17.60
CA GLY A 54 -7.04 11.44 -17.81
C GLY A 54 -6.57 12.11 -16.53
N MET A 55 -6.37 11.35 -15.45
CA MET A 55 -5.85 11.85 -14.18
C MET A 55 -4.48 12.50 -14.36
N LYS A 56 -4.19 13.54 -13.56
CA LYS A 56 -2.91 14.27 -13.62
C LYS A 56 -1.99 13.98 -12.45
N SER A 57 -2.57 13.56 -11.34
CA SER A 57 -1.81 13.16 -10.17
C SER A 57 -2.52 12.02 -9.45
N TYR A 58 -1.73 11.22 -8.75
CA TYR A 58 -2.24 10.17 -7.88
C TYR A 58 -1.58 10.29 -6.52
N ARG A 59 -2.41 10.57 -5.50
CA ARG A 59 -1.96 10.60 -4.11
C ARG A 59 -2.11 9.22 -3.50
N PHE A 60 -1.00 8.66 -3.05
CA PHE A 60 -0.96 7.39 -2.31
C PHE A 60 -0.07 7.51 -1.07
N SER A 61 -0.18 6.53 -0.17
CA SER A 61 0.65 6.46 1.02
C SER A 61 1.64 5.31 0.92
N LEU A 62 2.82 5.49 1.50
CA LEU A 62 3.75 4.38 1.74
C LEU A 62 3.32 3.65 3.01
N SER A 63 3.27 2.32 2.96
CA SER A 63 3.08 1.52 4.15
C SER A 63 4.41 1.38 4.88
N TRP A 64 4.52 2.05 6.03
CA TRP A 64 5.72 1.98 6.87
C TRP A 64 6.17 0.54 7.13
N PRO A 65 5.31 -0.40 7.61
CA PRO A 65 5.77 -1.76 7.89
C PRO A 65 6.09 -2.57 6.63
N ARG A 66 5.76 -2.09 5.42
CA ARG A 66 6.25 -2.69 4.18
C ARG A 66 7.70 -2.31 3.90
N LEU A 67 8.11 -1.09 4.23
CA LEU A 67 9.48 -0.60 4.02
C LEU A 67 10.43 -0.98 5.17
N LEU A 68 9.95 -0.87 6.41
CA LEU A 68 10.68 -1.19 7.64
C LEU A 68 9.78 -2.09 8.49
N PRO A 69 9.89 -3.43 8.37
CA PRO A 69 8.93 -4.37 8.99
C PRO A 69 8.82 -4.31 10.50
N THR A 70 9.90 -3.90 11.18
CA THR A 70 9.95 -3.68 12.64
C THR A 70 9.89 -2.19 13.00
N GLY A 71 9.51 -1.35 12.03
CA GLY A 71 9.43 0.10 12.10
C GLY A 71 10.77 0.84 12.06
N ARG A 72 11.90 0.17 12.28
CA ARG A 72 13.25 0.73 12.22
C ARG A 72 14.25 -0.35 11.82
N GLY A 73 15.42 0.06 11.35
CA GLY A 73 16.53 -0.86 11.08
C GLY A 73 16.54 -1.35 9.65
N GLU A 74 16.48 -2.67 9.44
CA GLU A 74 16.64 -3.28 8.13
C GLU A 74 15.51 -2.89 7.17
N VAL A 75 15.91 -2.49 5.96
CA VAL A 75 15.00 -2.14 4.88
C VAL A 75 14.54 -3.42 4.20
N ASN A 76 13.24 -3.50 3.93
CA ASN A 76 12.68 -4.54 3.09
C ASN A 76 12.74 -4.13 1.61
N GLU A 77 13.74 -4.64 0.90
CA GLU A 77 13.98 -4.32 -0.52
C GLU A 77 12.80 -4.68 -1.44
N ALA A 78 12.05 -5.74 -1.12
CA ALA A 78 10.86 -6.08 -1.91
C ALA A 78 9.75 -5.03 -1.75
N GLY A 79 9.62 -4.47 -0.53
CA GLY A 79 8.74 -3.34 -0.26
C GLY A 79 9.14 -2.07 -1.02
N VAL A 80 10.46 -1.79 -1.09
CA VAL A 80 11.00 -0.68 -1.89
C VAL A 80 10.70 -0.90 -3.38
N ALA A 81 10.92 -2.11 -3.89
CA ALA A 81 10.67 -2.46 -5.28
C ALA A 81 9.20 -2.22 -5.68
N PHE A 82 8.24 -2.61 -4.83
CA PHE A 82 6.82 -2.36 -5.08
C PHE A 82 6.52 -0.86 -5.31
N TYR A 83 6.99 0.02 -4.43
CA TYR A 83 6.74 1.45 -4.59
C TYR A 83 7.53 2.07 -5.74
N SER A 84 8.74 1.57 -6.02
CA SER A 84 9.52 1.97 -7.20
C SER A 84 8.75 1.64 -8.49
N ASP A 85 8.27 0.40 -8.61
CA ASP A 85 7.50 -0.07 -9.76
C ASP A 85 6.18 0.73 -9.93
N LEU A 86 5.49 1.04 -8.82
CA LEU A 86 4.28 1.86 -8.84
C LEU A 86 4.57 3.28 -9.34
N ILE A 87 5.63 3.91 -8.84
CA ILE A 87 6.05 5.26 -9.27
C ILE A 87 6.42 5.24 -10.75
N ASP A 88 7.20 4.26 -11.20
CA ASP A 88 7.60 4.13 -12.60
C ASP A 88 6.39 3.95 -13.52
N GLU A 89 5.40 3.14 -13.13
CA GLU A 89 4.18 2.97 -13.91
C GLU A 89 3.35 4.28 -13.94
N LEU A 90 3.21 5.01 -12.83
CA LEU A 90 2.54 6.31 -12.83
C LEU A 90 3.19 7.31 -13.79
N LEU A 91 4.52 7.41 -13.75
CA LEU A 91 5.29 8.32 -14.60
C LEU A 91 5.17 7.96 -16.08
N LYS A 92 5.13 6.66 -16.41
CA LYS A 92 4.89 6.17 -17.77
C LYS A 92 3.54 6.62 -18.34
N HIS A 93 2.52 6.76 -17.50
CA HIS A 93 1.20 7.29 -17.86
C HIS A 93 1.08 8.81 -17.67
N GLN A 94 2.18 9.52 -17.41
CA GLN A 94 2.22 10.98 -17.16
C GLN A 94 1.35 11.42 -15.98
N ILE A 95 1.27 10.58 -14.94
CA ILE A 95 0.56 10.87 -13.70
C ILE A 95 1.59 11.22 -12.63
N GLU A 96 1.45 12.40 -12.00
CA GLU A 96 2.35 12.86 -10.95
C GLU A 96 2.12 12.08 -9.63
N PRO A 97 3.13 11.37 -9.10
CA PRO A 97 3.00 10.68 -7.81
C PRO A 97 3.04 11.68 -6.65
N MET A 98 2.02 11.67 -5.79
CA MET A 98 1.95 12.51 -4.59
C MET A 98 2.02 11.64 -3.33
N ILE A 99 3.15 11.67 -2.63
CA ILE A 99 3.43 10.69 -1.58
C ILE A 99 3.00 11.19 -0.20
N THR A 100 2.23 10.37 0.51
CA THR A 100 1.94 10.51 1.94
C THR A 100 2.82 9.54 2.73
N LEU A 101 3.75 10.04 3.56
CA LEU A 101 4.68 9.18 4.30
C LEU A 101 4.00 8.36 5.40
N TYR A 102 2.94 8.89 6.00
CA TYR A 102 2.23 8.22 7.08
C TYR A 102 0.73 8.36 6.90
N HIS A 103 0.04 7.22 6.83
CA HIS A 103 -1.42 7.17 6.74
C HIS A 103 -1.97 6.10 7.69
N TRP A 104 -1.65 6.29 8.98
CA TRP A 104 -2.18 5.56 10.14
C TRP A 104 -1.66 4.13 10.35
N ASP A 105 -0.86 3.58 9.44
CA ASP A 105 -0.30 2.23 9.53
C ASP A 105 1.07 2.20 10.22
N LEU A 106 1.09 2.62 11.48
CA LEU A 106 2.28 2.49 12.33
C LEU A 106 2.64 1.01 12.53
N PRO A 107 3.91 0.60 12.33
CA PRO A 107 4.40 -0.74 12.67
C PRO A 107 4.25 -1.08 14.15
#